data_AF-A0A431FUR3-F1
#
_entry.id   AF-A0A431FUR3-F1
#
_cell.length_a   1.000
_cell.length_b   1.000
_cell.length_c   1.000
_cell.angle_alpha   90.00
_cell.angle_beta   90.00
_cell.angle_gamma   90.00
#
_symmetry.space_group_name_H-M   'P 1'
#
loop_
_entity.id
_entity.type
_entity.pdbx_description
1 polymer ?
#
loop_
_entity_poly.entity_id
_entity_poly.type
_entity_poly.pdbx_seq_one_letter_code
_entity_poly.pdbx_strand_id
1 'polypeptide(L)'
;MFVSVDFFKTFDISNNERLKAKKVQGKKYEIFLNENEQSLITPKVSFKEILRYYYLYPKNAIPSFKLPFFKPDLSDFNTPHITWLGHSSLFISFKEYKILIDPVFNTHASPISFINKAFKNAPVYNINDFNEIFAVIITHSHFDHLDTKSIKALKEKARFFITPLKVGNYLKSYGVSEKKIIELD
;
A
#
# COMPACT_ATOMS: atom_id res chain seq x y z
N MET A 1 22.31 -13.18 -13.60
CA MET A 1 21.00 -12.50 -13.75
C MET A 1 20.23 -12.72 -12.47
N PHE A 2 20.38 -11.82 -11.49
CA PHE A 2 19.70 -11.90 -10.20
C PHE A 2 18.64 -10.80 -10.17
N VAL A 3 17.38 -11.20 -10.13
CA VAL A 3 16.25 -10.29 -9.89
C VAL A 3 16.25 -10.03 -8.38
N SER A 4 16.77 -8.87 -7.98
CA SER A 4 16.66 -8.40 -6.59
C SER A 4 15.23 -7.92 -6.38
N VAL A 5 14.51 -8.61 -5.50
CA VAL A 5 13.18 -8.20 -5.03
C VAL A 5 13.44 -7.38 -3.76
N ASP A 6 13.32 -6.05 -3.86
CA ASP A 6 13.51 -5.13 -2.73
C ASP A 6 12.39 -5.33 -1.69
N PHE A 7 12.77 -5.65 -0.46
CA PHE A 7 11.85 -6.14 0.58
C PHE A 7 11.54 -5.14 1.71
N PHE A 8 12.16 -3.96 1.79
CA PHE A 8 11.88 -2.99 2.85
C PHE A 8 12.15 -1.54 2.42
N LYS A 9 11.16 -0.65 2.59
CA LYS A 9 11.33 0.80 2.66
C LYS A 9 10.30 1.39 3.63
N THR A 10 10.73 1.79 4.81
CA THR A 10 9.94 2.65 5.72
C THR A 10 10.52 4.06 5.68
N PHE A 11 9.68 5.08 5.50
CA PHE A 11 10.07 6.49 5.50
C PHE A 11 9.91 7.10 6.91
N ASP A 12 10.90 7.89 7.33
CA ASP A 12 10.85 8.75 8.52
C ASP A 12 10.22 10.11 8.14
N ILE A 13 9.16 10.52 8.85
CA ILE A 13 8.30 11.69 8.54
C ILE A 13 8.73 12.93 9.35
N SER A 14 9.86 12.88 10.06
CA SER A 14 10.25 13.98 10.96
C SER A 14 10.79 15.26 10.30
N ASN A 15 10.97 15.33 8.97
CA ASN A 15 11.53 16.50 8.29
C ASN A 15 10.54 17.14 7.30
N ASN A 16 10.02 18.32 7.67
CA ASN A 16 9.02 19.10 6.93
C ASN A 16 9.58 20.00 5.81
N GLU A 17 10.81 19.77 5.33
CA GLU A 17 11.40 20.58 4.26
C GLU A 17 11.89 19.72 3.09
N ARG A 18 11.09 19.64 2.02
CA ARG A 18 11.51 19.09 0.72
C ARG A 18 12.33 20.12 -0.08
N LEU A 19 13.41 20.64 0.51
CA LEU A 19 14.25 21.69 -0.10
C LEU A 19 15.21 21.21 -1.20
N LYS A 20 15.23 19.91 -1.55
CA LYS A 20 16.26 19.30 -2.42
C LYS A 20 15.71 18.34 -3.49
N ALA A 21 14.62 18.71 -4.17
CA ALA A 21 14.18 17.99 -5.37
C ALA A 21 14.70 18.71 -6.61
N LYS A 22 15.53 18.04 -7.42
CA LYS A 22 16.05 18.59 -8.67
C LYS A 22 15.09 18.31 -9.82
N LYS A 23 14.57 19.37 -10.44
CA LYS A 23 13.78 19.26 -11.69
C LYS A 23 14.70 18.87 -12.85
N VAL A 24 14.32 17.85 -13.60
CA VAL A 24 14.99 17.42 -14.82
C VAL A 24 13.96 17.28 -15.93
N GLN A 25 14.19 17.93 -17.06
CA GLN A 25 13.32 17.83 -18.23
C GLN A 25 13.50 16.45 -18.89
N GLY A 26 12.49 15.59 -18.81
CA GLY A 26 12.39 14.40 -19.63
C GLY A 26 11.89 14.72 -21.04
N LYS A 27 11.94 13.75 -21.96
CA LYS A 27 11.51 13.94 -23.37
C LYS A 27 10.03 14.36 -23.54
N LYS A 28 9.19 14.17 -22.52
CA LYS A 28 7.76 14.48 -22.55
C LYS A 28 7.20 15.10 -21.27
N TYR A 29 7.90 14.99 -20.14
CA TYR A 29 7.45 15.45 -18.82
C TYR A 29 8.62 16.02 -18.02
N GLU A 30 8.36 17.00 -17.15
CA GLU A 30 9.29 17.35 -16.07
C GLU A 30 9.33 16.22 -15.03
N ILE A 31 10.54 15.81 -14.65
CA ILE A 31 10.79 14.74 -13.69
C ILE A 31 11.48 15.37 -12.48
N PHE A 32 10.94 15.15 -11.29
CA PHE A 32 11.63 15.50 -10.06
C PHE A 32 12.54 14.35 -9.64
N LEU A 33 13.84 14.62 -9.57
CA LEU A 33 14.82 13.74 -8.96
C LEU A 33 14.93 14.09 -7.48
N ASN A 34 14.60 13.14 -6.63
CA ASN A 34 14.87 13.26 -5.19
C ASN A 34 16.39 13.21 -4.99
N GLU A 35 17.02 14.30 -4.54
CA GLU A 35 18.48 14.36 -4.30
C GLU A 35 18.90 13.69 -2.99
N ASN A 36 17.97 13.02 -2.29
CA ASN A 36 18.34 12.32 -1.06
C ASN A 36 19.20 11.11 -1.44
N GLU A 37 20.53 11.27 -1.44
CA GLU A 37 21.52 10.19 -1.63
C GLU A 37 21.28 9.03 -0.64
N GLN A 38 20.67 9.31 0.51
CA GLN A 38 20.23 8.30 1.47
C GLN A 38 19.16 7.35 0.91
N SER A 39 18.39 7.74 -0.11
CA SER A 39 17.39 6.87 -0.77
C SER A 39 18.00 5.85 -1.74
N LEU A 40 19.29 5.99 -2.07
CA LEU A 40 20.07 5.09 -2.94
C LEU A 40 20.85 4.05 -2.14
N ILE A 41 21.07 4.27 -0.84
CA ILE A 41 21.71 3.29 0.03
C ILE A 41 20.62 2.35 0.50
N THR A 42 20.35 1.29 -0.26
CA THR A 42 19.65 0.13 0.31
C THR A 42 20.47 -0.33 1.51
N PRO A 43 19.89 -0.40 2.72
CA PRO A 43 20.58 -1.04 3.82
C PRO A 43 20.96 -2.43 3.33
N LYS A 44 22.27 -2.72 3.25
CA LYS A 44 22.77 -4.07 2.92
C LYS A 44 22.54 -4.95 4.12
N VAL A 45 21.28 -5.33 4.35
CA VAL A 45 20.92 -6.28 5.40
C VAL A 45 21.38 -7.64 4.91
N SER A 46 22.37 -8.23 5.59
CA SER A 46 22.83 -9.57 5.23
C SER A 46 21.72 -10.60 5.50
N PHE A 47 21.73 -11.72 4.78
CA PHE A 47 20.80 -12.82 5.05
C PHE A 47 20.88 -13.30 6.52
N LYS A 48 22.08 -13.24 7.12
CA LYS A 48 22.30 -13.55 8.54
C LYS A 48 21.52 -12.59 9.45
N GLU A 49 21.49 -11.30 9.14
CA GLU A 49 20.72 -10.32 9.92
C GLU A 49 19.20 -10.52 9.75
N ILE A 50 18.75 -10.88 8.54
CA ILE A 50 17.33 -11.25 8.32
C ILE A 50 16.96 -12.47 9.16
N LEU A 51 17.79 -13.53 9.13
CA LEU A 51 17.55 -14.73 9.92
C LEU A 51 17.61 -14.43 11.43
N ARG A 52 18.56 -13.60 11.86
CA ARG A 52 18.67 -13.13 13.25
C ARG A 52 17.43 -12.36 13.68
N TYR A 53 16.89 -11.48 12.84
CA TYR A 53 15.66 -10.75 13.10
C TYR A 53 14.49 -11.71 13.34
N TYR A 54 14.26 -12.67 12.44
CA TYR A 54 13.16 -13.63 12.60
C TYR A 54 13.36 -14.57 13.80
N TYR A 55 14.61 -14.92 14.13
CA TYR A 55 14.94 -15.72 15.32
C TYR A 55 14.68 -14.96 16.63
N LEU A 56 15.04 -13.67 16.66
CA LEU A 56 14.85 -12.79 17.82
C LEU A 56 13.46 -12.16 17.87
N TYR A 57 12.61 -12.40 16.87
CA TYR A 57 11.30 -11.76 16.78
C TYR A 57 10.48 -12.09 18.03
N PRO A 58 9.94 -11.08 18.73
CA PRO A 58 9.24 -11.28 19.99
C PRO A 58 8.06 -12.22 19.82
N LYS A 59 8.09 -13.37 20.50
CA LYS A 59 7.00 -14.35 20.45
C LYS A 59 5.68 -13.83 21.02
N ASN A 60 5.74 -12.79 21.85
CA ASN A 60 4.59 -12.06 22.40
C ASN A 60 4.08 -10.93 21.49
N ALA A 61 4.64 -10.74 20.29
CA ALA A 61 4.10 -9.81 19.29
C ALA A 61 2.82 -10.33 18.63
N ILE A 62 2.49 -11.62 18.84
CA ILE A 62 1.22 -12.21 18.42
C ILE A 62 0.26 -12.15 19.61
N PRO A 63 -0.92 -11.53 19.46
CA PRO A 63 -1.94 -11.54 20.51
C PRO A 63 -2.27 -12.98 20.95
N SER A 64 -2.23 -13.23 22.26
CA SER A 64 -2.57 -14.54 22.84
C SER A 64 -4.08 -14.84 22.80
N PHE A 65 -4.89 -13.82 22.52
CA PHE A 65 -6.34 -13.89 22.39
C PHE A 65 -6.79 -13.51 20.98
N LYS A 66 -8.00 -13.94 20.61
CA LYS A 66 -8.60 -13.56 19.34
C LYS A 66 -9.00 -12.08 19.41
N LEU A 67 -8.46 -11.27 18.50
CA LEU A 67 -8.89 -9.89 18.37
C LEU A 67 -10.38 -9.85 17.96
N PRO A 68 -11.21 -9.02 18.62
CA PRO A 68 -12.58 -8.86 18.20
C PRO A 68 -12.62 -8.28 16.78
N PHE A 69 -13.44 -8.90 15.93
CA PHE A 69 -13.70 -8.40 14.59
C PHE A 69 -15.21 -8.32 14.40
N PHE A 70 -15.65 -7.13 14.02
CA PHE A 70 -17.02 -6.87 13.61
C PHE A 70 -16.96 -6.56 12.13
N LYS A 71 -17.67 -7.34 11.30
CA LYS A 71 -17.74 -7.03 9.86
C LYS A 71 -18.42 -5.67 9.73
N PRO A 72 -17.71 -4.64 9.26
CA PRO A 72 -18.29 -3.32 9.18
C PRO A 72 -19.35 -3.29 8.08
N ASP A 73 -20.34 -2.43 8.26
CA ASP A 73 -21.24 -2.08 7.17
C ASP A 73 -20.48 -1.13 6.21
N LEU A 74 -20.36 -1.56 4.96
CA LEU A 74 -19.68 -0.83 3.88
C LEU A 74 -20.71 -0.22 2.91
N SER A 75 -21.91 0.05 3.40
CA SER A 75 -23.00 0.65 2.66
C SER A 75 -22.76 2.13 2.31
N ASP A 76 -23.72 2.68 1.57
CA ASP A 76 -23.73 4.05 1.13
C ASP A 76 -24.30 4.94 2.25
N PHE A 77 -23.43 5.71 2.90
CA PHE A 77 -23.82 6.59 3.99
C PHE A 77 -24.04 8.03 3.49
N ASN A 78 -25.13 8.68 3.92
CA ASN A 78 -25.39 10.09 3.61
C ASN A 78 -24.52 11.08 4.41
N THR A 79 -23.92 10.63 5.51
CA THR A 79 -22.95 11.39 6.31
C THR A 79 -21.57 10.75 6.20
N PRO A 80 -20.47 11.50 6.44
CA PRO A 80 -19.12 10.95 6.32
C PRO A 80 -18.88 9.82 7.33
N HIS A 81 -18.47 8.66 6.84
CA HIS A 81 -18.07 7.52 7.64
C HIS A 81 -16.66 7.08 7.28
N ILE A 82 -15.90 6.69 8.30
CA ILE A 82 -14.57 6.10 8.15
C ILE A 82 -14.60 4.72 8.80
N THR A 83 -14.26 3.71 8.03
CA THR A 83 -14.16 2.33 8.48
C THR A 83 -12.70 1.90 8.41
N TRP A 84 -12.19 1.41 9.54
CA TRP A 84 -10.88 0.76 9.56
C TRP A 84 -11.00 -0.70 9.14
N LEU A 85 -10.30 -1.07 8.06
CA LEU A 85 -10.32 -2.42 7.51
C LEU A 85 -9.15 -3.28 8.03
N GLY A 86 -8.26 -2.71 8.85
CA GLY A 86 -7.07 -3.37 9.38
C GLY A 86 -5.77 -2.80 8.77
N HIS A 87 -4.67 -2.89 9.54
CA HIS A 87 -3.39 -2.26 9.19
C HIS A 87 -3.56 -0.77 8.82
N SER A 88 -3.12 -0.34 7.65
CA SER A 88 -3.30 0.99 7.07
C SER A 88 -4.54 1.10 6.16
N SER A 89 -5.29 0.02 5.98
CA SER A 89 -6.45 0.01 5.08
C SER A 89 -7.63 0.76 5.68
N LEU A 90 -8.10 1.80 5.00
CA LEU A 90 -9.26 2.60 5.37
C LEU A 90 -10.29 2.62 4.24
N PHE A 91 -11.57 2.62 4.61
CA PHE A 91 -12.68 2.90 3.71
C PHE A 91 -13.40 4.15 4.17
N ILE A 92 -13.53 5.14 3.29
CA ILE A 92 -14.23 6.39 3.54
C ILE A 92 -15.46 6.41 2.64
N SER A 93 -16.63 6.62 3.24
CA SER A 93 -17.92 6.66 2.53
C SER A 93 -18.63 7.96 2.85
N PHE A 94 -19.03 8.68 1.80
CA PHE A 94 -19.91 9.84 1.89
C PHE A 94 -20.68 10.01 0.58
N LYS A 95 -21.99 9.79 0.60
CA LYS A 95 -22.87 9.81 -0.57
C LYS A 95 -22.33 8.91 -1.69
N GLU A 96 -22.07 9.45 -2.88
CA GLU A 96 -21.47 8.73 -4.01
C GLU A 96 -19.95 8.55 -3.90
N TYR A 97 -19.28 9.18 -2.94
CA TYR A 97 -17.82 9.12 -2.77
C TYR A 97 -17.41 7.97 -1.88
N LYS A 98 -16.85 6.92 -2.49
CA LYS A 98 -16.27 5.76 -1.82
C LYS A 98 -14.78 5.73 -2.09
N ILE A 99 -13.98 5.91 -1.06
CA ILE A 99 -12.52 5.99 -1.16
C ILE A 99 -11.90 4.86 -0.36
N LEU A 100 -11.04 4.08 -1.00
CA LEU A 100 -10.18 3.10 -0.34
C LEU A 100 -8.78 3.65 -0.22
N ILE A 101 -8.19 3.60 0.97
CA ILE A 101 -6.80 3.96 1.22
C ILE A 101 -6.06 2.67 1.55
N ASP A 102 -4.93 2.44 0.86
CA ASP A 102 -4.03 1.30 1.05
C ASP A 102 -4.76 -0.05 1.21
N PRO A 103 -5.63 -0.45 0.27
CA PRO A 103 -6.42 -1.68 0.42
C PRO A 103 -5.51 -2.91 0.36
N VAL A 104 -5.55 -3.76 1.39
CA VAL A 104 -4.85 -5.05 1.42
C VAL A 104 -5.85 -6.20 1.57
N PHE A 105 -6.04 -6.98 0.51
CA PHE A 105 -6.96 -8.14 0.48
C PHE A 105 -6.21 -9.48 0.59
N ASN A 106 -4.87 -9.44 0.59
CA ASN A 106 -4.03 -10.57 0.92
C ASN A 106 -3.91 -10.80 2.43
N THR A 107 -3.63 -12.04 2.81
CA THR A 107 -3.39 -12.44 4.21
C THR A 107 -1.92 -12.33 4.61
N HIS A 108 -1.10 -11.68 3.79
CA HIS A 108 0.34 -11.53 3.98
C HIS A 108 0.83 -10.27 3.27
N ALA A 109 1.79 -9.58 3.87
CA ALA A 109 2.42 -8.38 3.33
C ALA A 109 3.84 -8.69 2.83
N SER A 110 3.92 -9.55 1.81
CA SER A 110 5.16 -10.09 1.28
C SER A 110 4.92 -10.69 -0.11
N PRO A 111 5.90 -10.75 -1.02
CA PRO A 111 5.80 -11.55 -2.24
C PRO A 111 5.87 -13.06 -1.94
N ILE A 112 6.30 -13.45 -0.74
CA ILE A 112 6.33 -14.84 -0.27
C ILE A 112 5.22 -15.04 0.76
N SER A 113 4.26 -15.91 0.44
CA SER A 113 2.99 -16.08 1.17
C SER A 113 3.12 -16.54 2.63
N PHE A 114 4.26 -17.11 3.00
CA PHE A 114 4.50 -17.57 4.36
C PHE A 114 5.19 -16.56 5.29
N ILE A 115 5.59 -15.40 4.76
CA ILE A 115 6.30 -14.34 5.49
C ILE A 115 5.33 -13.18 5.74
N ASN A 116 5.45 -12.52 6.91
CA ASN A 116 4.64 -11.36 7.31
C ASN A 116 3.13 -11.60 7.14
N LYS A 117 2.64 -12.72 7.70
CA LYS A 117 1.22 -13.06 7.68
C LYS A 117 0.42 -12.15 8.59
N ALA A 118 -0.79 -11.81 8.16
CA ALA A 118 -1.80 -11.24 9.02
C ALA A 118 -2.11 -12.20 10.18
N PHE A 119 -2.57 -11.64 11.31
CA PHE A 119 -2.97 -12.46 12.46
C PHE A 119 -4.08 -13.46 12.09
N LYS A 120 -4.13 -14.56 12.83
CA LYS A 120 -5.15 -15.59 12.62
C LYS A 120 -6.55 -14.96 12.74
N ASN A 121 -7.39 -15.20 11.74
CA ASN A 121 -8.74 -14.62 11.62
C ASN A 121 -8.79 -13.10 11.43
N ALA A 122 -7.68 -12.47 11.00
CA ALA A 122 -7.74 -11.11 10.48
C ALA A 122 -8.80 -11.04 9.36
N PRO A 123 -9.54 -9.93 9.26
CA PRO A 123 -10.57 -9.82 8.27
C PRO A 123 -9.98 -9.86 6.86
N VAL A 124 -10.67 -10.56 5.97
CA VAL A 124 -10.32 -10.62 4.55
C VAL A 124 -11.49 -10.02 3.79
N TYR A 125 -11.23 -8.92 3.11
CA TYR A 125 -12.19 -8.27 2.24
C TYR A 125 -12.03 -8.79 0.82
N ASN A 126 -13.16 -8.82 0.12
CA ASN A 126 -13.25 -9.20 -1.28
C ASN A 126 -13.81 -8.03 -2.08
N ILE A 127 -13.57 -8.03 -3.38
CA ILE A 127 -14.11 -7.01 -4.27
C ILE A 127 -15.64 -6.93 -4.22
N ASN A 128 -16.30 -8.04 -3.91
CA ASN A 128 -17.76 -8.11 -3.77
C ASN A 128 -18.30 -7.46 -2.50
N ASP A 129 -17.45 -7.14 -1.52
CA ASP A 129 -17.86 -6.36 -0.34
C ASP A 129 -18.03 -4.87 -0.65
N PHE A 130 -17.57 -4.41 -1.82
CA PHE A 130 -17.59 -3.01 -2.22
C PHE A 130 -18.48 -2.77 -3.44
N ASN A 131 -19.22 -1.66 -3.41
CA ASN A 131 -19.90 -1.09 -4.58
C ASN A 131 -18.87 -0.40 -5.50
N GLU A 132 -19.32 0.53 -6.35
CA GLU A 132 -18.41 1.38 -7.12
C GLU A 132 -17.47 2.16 -6.19
N ILE A 133 -16.20 2.22 -6.57
CA ILE A 133 -15.17 2.92 -5.81
C ILE A 133 -14.79 4.18 -6.59
N PHE A 134 -14.99 5.35 -5.97
CA PHE A 134 -14.61 6.61 -6.59
C PHE A 134 -13.09 6.71 -6.74
N ALA A 135 -12.34 6.39 -5.69
CA ALA A 135 -10.89 6.42 -5.75
C ALA A 135 -10.25 5.35 -4.87
N VAL A 136 -9.12 4.83 -5.34
CA VAL A 136 -8.15 4.08 -4.53
C VAL A 136 -6.93 4.96 -4.34
N ILE A 137 -6.53 5.20 -3.10
CA ILE A 137 -5.34 5.97 -2.75
C ILE A 137 -4.28 5.00 -2.26
N ILE A 138 -3.10 5.05 -2.85
CA ILE A 138 -1.94 4.27 -2.42
C ILE A 138 -0.87 5.22 -1.90
N THR A 139 -0.51 5.10 -0.62
CA THR A 139 0.42 6.02 0.03
C THR A 139 1.87 5.76 -0.36
N HIS A 140 2.27 4.51 -0.59
CA HIS A 140 3.59 4.13 -1.09
C HIS A 140 3.61 2.66 -1.56
N SER A 141 4.75 2.21 -2.12
CA SER A 141 4.84 0.92 -2.83
C SER A 141 5.23 -0.29 -1.97
N HIS A 142 5.10 -0.23 -0.65
CA HIS A 142 5.42 -1.39 0.20
C HIS A 142 4.29 -2.43 0.20
N PHE A 143 4.59 -3.71 0.44
CA PHE A 143 3.63 -4.81 0.24
C PHE A 143 2.42 -4.80 1.19
N ASP A 144 2.52 -4.13 2.33
CA ASP A 144 1.43 -3.87 3.28
C ASP A 144 0.59 -2.62 2.94
N HIS A 145 0.89 -1.95 1.82
CA HIS A 145 0.11 -0.81 1.31
C HIS A 145 -0.30 -0.98 -0.17
N LEU A 146 0.60 -1.52 -0.99
CA LEU A 146 0.42 -1.83 -2.41
C LEU A 146 0.24 -3.35 -2.60
N ASP A 147 -0.96 -3.84 -2.32
CA ASP A 147 -1.29 -5.25 -2.52
C ASP A 147 -1.72 -5.55 -3.97
N THR A 148 -0.94 -6.40 -4.64
CA THR A 148 -1.23 -6.80 -6.03
C THR A 148 -2.61 -7.42 -6.19
N LYS A 149 -3.07 -8.21 -5.20
CA LYS A 149 -4.40 -8.84 -5.24
C LYS A 149 -5.50 -7.79 -5.16
N SER A 150 -5.40 -6.84 -4.23
CA SER A 150 -6.32 -5.70 -4.14
C SER A 150 -6.40 -4.91 -5.45
N ILE A 151 -5.26 -4.48 -5.99
CA ILE A 151 -5.23 -3.64 -7.20
C ILE A 151 -5.89 -4.36 -8.38
N LYS A 152 -5.55 -5.63 -8.60
CA LYS A 152 -6.15 -6.42 -9.69
C LYS A 152 -7.65 -6.59 -9.53
N ALA A 153 -8.14 -6.70 -8.31
CA ALA A 153 -9.57 -6.83 -8.03
C ALA A 153 -10.29 -5.49 -8.21
N LEU A 154 -9.66 -4.37 -7.83
CA LEU A 154 -10.25 -3.04 -7.85
C LEU A 154 -10.17 -2.33 -9.21
N LYS A 155 -9.31 -2.76 -10.14
CA LYS A 155 -9.04 -2.04 -11.40
C LYS A 155 -10.29 -1.72 -12.23
N GLU A 156 -11.30 -2.57 -12.18
CA GLU A 156 -12.58 -2.37 -12.91
C GLU A 156 -13.56 -1.50 -12.11
N LYS A 157 -13.66 -1.70 -10.79
CA LYS A 157 -14.59 -0.97 -9.91
C LYS A 157 -14.15 0.43 -9.52
N ALA A 158 -12.84 0.68 -9.51
CA ALA A 158 -12.28 1.97 -9.16
C ALA A 158 -12.30 2.90 -10.37
N ARG A 159 -12.79 4.12 -10.18
CA ARG A 159 -12.74 5.18 -11.19
C ARG A 159 -11.33 5.78 -11.30
N PHE A 160 -10.69 6.03 -10.16
CA PHE A 160 -9.32 6.58 -10.10
C PHE A 160 -8.41 5.79 -9.16
N PHE A 161 -7.13 5.79 -9.48
CA PHE A 161 -6.03 5.40 -8.60
C PHE A 161 -5.13 6.59 -8.41
N ILE A 162 -4.99 7.06 -7.17
CA ILE A 162 -4.17 8.21 -6.79
C ILE A 162 -2.96 7.71 -6.02
N THR A 163 -1.76 8.12 -6.42
CA THR A 163 -0.53 7.54 -5.86
C THR A 163 0.67 8.49 -5.98
N PRO A 164 1.75 8.31 -5.18
CA PRO A 164 2.98 9.05 -5.40
C PRO A 164 3.60 8.80 -6.76
N LEU A 165 4.48 9.71 -7.18
CA LEU A 165 5.30 9.54 -8.37
C LEU A 165 5.98 8.17 -8.42
N LYS A 166 5.97 7.55 -9.62
CA LYS A 166 6.56 6.26 -9.99
C LYS A 166 5.81 5.03 -9.46
N VAL A 167 4.93 5.17 -8.47
CA VAL A 167 4.12 4.03 -7.99
C VAL A 167 3.11 3.60 -9.05
N GLY A 168 2.66 4.51 -9.90
CA GLY A 168 1.78 4.21 -11.04
C GLY A 168 2.37 3.18 -12.01
N ASN A 169 3.69 2.99 -12.05
CA ASN A 169 4.31 1.93 -12.86
C ASN A 169 3.93 0.52 -12.38
N TYR A 170 3.79 0.30 -11.08
CA TYR A 170 3.29 -0.96 -10.54
C TYR A 170 1.81 -1.16 -10.89
N LEU A 171 1.00 -0.10 -10.78
CA LEU A 171 -0.42 -0.18 -11.14
C LEU A 171 -0.61 -0.54 -12.62
N LYS A 172 0.19 0.05 -13.51
CA LYS A 172 0.23 -0.31 -14.94
C LYS A 172 0.63 -1.77 -15.14
N SER A 173 1.67 -2.26 -14.45
CA SER A 173 2.09 -3.67 -14.55
C SER A 173 1.04 -4.65 -14.01
N TYR A 174 0.16 -4.20 -13.11
CA TYR A 174 -1.00 -4.95 -12.63
C TYR A 174 -2.24 -4.85 -13.53
N GLY A 175 -2.16 -4.06 -14.61
CA GLY A 175 -3.20 -3.94 -15.63
C GLY A 175 -4.20 -2.82 -15.39
N VAL A 176 -3.90 -1.83 -14.55
CA VAL A 176 -4.71 -0.61 -14.41
C VAL A 176 -4.50 0.27 -15.65
N SER A 177 -5.60 0.74 -16.25
CA SER A 177 -5.55 1.68 -17.38
C SER A 177 -4.88 2.99 -16.98
N GLU A 178 -3.95 3.47 -17.79
CA GLU A 178 -3.21 4.72 -17.56
C GLU A 178 -4.15 5.93 -17.37
N LYS A 179 -5.32 5.92 -18.03
CA LYS A 179 -6.33 6.99 -17.90
C LYS A 179 -6.97 7.07 -16.51
N LYS A 180 -6.87 6.01 -15.70
CA LYS A 180 -7.38 5.96 -14.33
C LYS A 180 -6.30 6.34 -13.29
N ILE A 181 -5.04 6.43 -13.68
CA ILE A 181 -3.92 6.64 -12.75
C ILE A 181 -3.58 8.14 -12.68
N ILE A 182 -3.54 8.66 -11.47
CA ILE A 182 -3.15 10.04 -11.14
C ILE A 182 -1.94 9.95 -10.20
N GLU A 183 -0.77 10.37 -10.69
CA GLU A 183 0.44 10.46 -9.87
C GLU A 183 0.63 11.90 -9.35
N LEU A 184 0.88 12.04 -8.04
CA LEU A 184 1.07 13.32 -7.35
C LEU A 184 2.44 13.34 -6.64
N ASP A 185 3.02 14.54 -6.47
CA ASP A 185 4.29 14.77 -5.74
C ASP A 185 4.04 15.06 -4.26
#